data_AF-A0AAE8HW96-F1
#
_entry.id   AF-A0AAE8HW96-F1
#
_cell.length_a   1.000
_cell.length_b   1.000
_cell.length_c   1.000
_cell.angle_alpha   90.00
_cell.angle_beta   90.00
_cell.angle_gamma   90.00
#
_symmetry.space_group_name_H-M   'P 1'
#
loop_
_entity.id
_entity.type
_entity.pdbx_description
1 polymer ?
#
loop_
_entity_poly.entity_id
_entity_poly.type
_entity_poly.pdbx_seq_one_letter_code
_entity_poly.pdbx_strand_id
1 'polypeptide(L)'
;MTQAHPTSGAEPEVDCPVTLEVLGSVYRADDFDLPLILEQIPPLKRAQLATYLYGKSHMHKLGLKVARSCERDDLIRVAGEIGSVIHGQAHLKPSRPAPEPAPQLRAKTPPGQKKVSLAGAAAKPAISLGGSAKVRNFD
;
A
#
# COMPACT_ATOMS: atom_id res chain seq x y z
N MET A 1 22.47 -29.97 30.11
CA MET A 1 21.57 -30.34 29.00
C MET A 1 21.32 -29.09 28.17
N THR A 2 22.15 -28.86 27.16
CA THR A 2 22.06 -27.69 26.29
C THR A 2 20.97 -27.96 25.26
N GLN A 3 19.84 -27.26 25.39
CA GLN A 3 18.73 -27.35 24.47
C GLN A 3 19.17 -26.77 23.12
N ALA A 4 19.49 -27.62 22.16
CA ALA A 4 19.64 -27.23 20.76
C ALA A 4 18.23 -27.01 20.20
N HIS A 5 17.86 -25.76 19.94
CA HIS A 5 16.63 -25.46 19.21
C HIS A 5 16.91 -25.71 17.72
N PRO A 6 16.26 -26.67 17.06
CA PRO A 6 16.34 -26.77 15.62
C PRO A 6 15.45 -25.68 15.03
N THR A 7 16.02 -24.54 14.64
CA THR A 7 15.37 -23.65 13.64
C THR A 7 15.52 -24.30 12.26
N SER A 8 14.98 -25.51 12.14
CA SER A 8 14.84 -26.26 10.90
C SER A 8 13.47 -25.90 10.33
N GLY A 9 13.44 -24.89 9.48
CA GLY A 9 12.21 -24.29 8.96
C GLY A 9 12.39 -22.88 8.39
N ALA A 10 13.61 -22.35 8.35
CA ALA A 10 13.91 -21.23 7.46
C ALA A 10 13.86 -21.78 6.03
N GLU A 11 12.69 -21.70 5.41
CA GLU A 11 12.55 -21.68 3.95
C GLU A 11 13.71 -20.88 3.36
N PRO A 12 14.37 -21.34 2.30
CA PRO A 12 15.57 -20.68 1.78
C PRO A 12 15.25 -19.20 1.59
N GLU A 13 15.90 -18.33 2.37
CA GLU A 13 15.81 -16.89 2.16
C GLU A 13 16.13 -16.68 0.68
N VAL A 14 15.13 -16.17 -0.05
CA VAL A 14 15.27 -15.92 -1.49
C VAL A 14 16.45 -14.98 -1.64
N ASP A 15 17.57 -15.49 -2.19
CA ASP A 15 18.78 -14.71 -2.33
C ASP A 15 18.50 -13.45 -3.17
N CYS A 16 19.17 -12.34 -2.83
CA CYS A 16 18.99 -11.08 -3.56
C CYS A 16 19.20 -11.32 -5.07
N PRO A 17 18.22 -11.03 -5.94
CA PRO A 17 18.37 -11.29 -7.37
C PRO A 17 19.37 -10.35 -8.06
N VAL A 18 19.94 -9.39 -7.33
CA VAL A 18 20.92 -8.40 -7.78
C VAL A 18 22.08 -8.32 -6.79
N THR A 19 23.22 -7.77 -7.23
CA THR A 19 24.36 -7.54 -6.36
C THR A 19 24.02 -6.53 -5.27
N LEU A 20 24.74 -6.60 -4.13
CA LEU A 20 24.56 -5.67 -3.02
C LEU A 20 24.84 -4.21 -3.42
N GLU A 21 25.71 -3.99 -4.41
CA GLU A 21 25.99 -2.66 -4.94
C GLU A 21 24.76 -2.06 -5.63
N VAL A 22 24.13 -2.80 -6.54
CA VAL A 22 22.90 -2.36 -7.24
C VAL A 22 21.76 -2.17 -6.23
N LEU A 23 21.63 -3.08 -5.26
CA LEU A 23 20.63 -2.96 -4.20
C LEU A 23 20.84 -1.69 -3.36
N GLY A 24 22.10 -1.38 -3.02
CA GLY A 24 22.46 -0.17 -2.29
C GLY A 24 22.18 1.11 -3.07
N SER A 25 22.33 1.09 -4.39
CA SER A 25 21.95 2.21 -5.27
C SER A 25 20.44 2.40 -5.32
N VAL A 26 19.67 1.32 -5.54
CA VAL A 26 18.20 1.35 -5.54
C VAL A 26 17.64 1.81 -4.19
N TYR A 27 18.26 1.40 -3.08
CA TYR A 27 17.81 1.78 -1.75
C TYR A 27 17.99 3.27 -1.44
N ARG A 28 19.04 3.88 -1.97
CA ARG A 28 19.37 5.30 -1.76
C ARG A 28 18.81 6.22 -2.84
N ALA A 29 18.31 5.66 -3.93
CA ALA A 29 17.79 6.42 -5.05
C ALA A 29 16.52 7.20 -4.68
N ASP A 30 16.49 8.46 -5.09
CA ASP A 30 15.29 9.28 -5.04
C ASP A 30 14.32 8.91 -6.17
N ASP A 31 13.09 9.45 -6.14
CA ASP A 31 12.06 9.14 -7.13
C ASP A 31 12.46 9.52 -8.58
N PHE A 32 13.47 10.38 -8.76
CA PHE A 32 14.03 10.73 -10.07
C PHE A 32 15.14 9.79 -10.54
N ASP A 33 16.05 9.37 -9.66
CA ASP A 33 17.17 8.48 -10.00
C ASP A 33 16.75 7.02 -10.11
N LEU A 34 15.75 6.62 -9.33
CA LEU A 34 15.26 5.25 -9.28
C LEU A 34 14.88 4.70 -10.68
N PRO A 35 14.05 5.36 -11.51
CA PRO A 35 13.74 4.85 -12.84
C PRO A 35 14.97 4.71 -13.74
N LEU A 36 15.93 5.64 -13.67
CA LEU A 36 17.17 5.59 -14.46
C LEU A 36 18.03 4.39 -14.10
N ILE A 37 18.16 4.08 -12.81
CA ILE A 37 18.89 2.91 -12.33
C ILE A 37 18.18 1.62 -12.79
N LEU A 38 16.84 1.62 -12.75
CA LEU A 38 16.04 0.47 -13.14
C LEU A 38 16.09 0.20 -14.65
N GLU A 39 16.17 1.21 -15.50
CA GLU A 39 16.32 1.04 -16.96
C GLU A 39 17.55 0.21 -17.36
N GLN A 40 18.62 0.27 -16.56
CA GLN A 40 19.84 -0.51 -16.77
C GLN A 40 19.67 -1.99 -16.41
N ILE A 41 18.57 -2.36 -15.75
CA ILE A 41 18.30 -3.72 -15.29
C ILE A 41 17.30 -4.39 -16.24
N PRO A 42 17.57 -5.64 -16.71
CA PRO A 42 16.63 -6.39 -17.52
C PRO A 42 15.24 -6.49 -16.86
N PRO A 43 14.14 -6.43 -17.63
CA PRO A 43 12.77 -6.34 -17.10
C PRO A 43 12.43 -7.48 -16.13
N LEU A 44 12.81 -8.72 -16.47
CA LEU A 44 12.56 -9.88 -15.60
C LEU A 44 13.34 -9.80 -14.27
N LYS A 45 14.57 -9.28 -14.28
CA LYS A 45 15.38 -9.06 -13.07
C LYS A 45 14.80 -7.94 -12.20
N ARG A 46 14.20 -6.91 -12.80
CA ARG A 46 13.47 -5.87 -12.06
C ARG A 46 12.25 -6.42 -11.36
N ALA A 47 11.48 -7.28 -12.03
CA ALA A 47 10.33 -7.95 -11.43
C ALA A 47 10.75 -8.83 -10.24
N GLN A 48 11.84 -9.60 -10.37
CA GLN A 48 12.44 -10.35 -9.26
C GLN A 48 12.83 -9.46 -8.09
N LEU A 49 13.49 -8.32 -8.37
CA LEU A 49 13.87 -7.36 -7.35
C LEU A 49 12.64 -6.76 -6.64
N ALA A 50 11.60 -6.39 -7.39
CA ALA A 50 10.37 -5.84 -6.85
C ALA A 50 9.68 -6.83 -5.89
N THR A 51 9.54 -8.10 -6.31
CA THR A 51 8.97 -9.17 -5.49
C THR A 51 9.80 -9.44 -4.23
N TYR A 52 11.12 -9.49 -4.36
CA TYR A 52 12.03 -9.67 -3.23
C TYR A 52 11.89 -8.55 -2.19
N LEU A 53 11.91 -7.29 -2.64
CA LEU A 53 11.75 -6.12 -1.77
C LEU A 53 10.35 -6.06 -1.15
N TYR A 54 9.32 -6.47 -1.88
CA TYR A 54 7.93 -6.51 -1.42
C TYR A 54 7.74 -7.49 -0.24
N GLY A 55 8.46 -8.63 -0.26
CA GLY A 55 8.45 -9.62 0.81
C GLY A 55 9.13 -9.16 2.11
N LYS A 56 9.94 -8.10 2.07
CA LYS A 56 10.64 -7.56 3.25
C LYS A 56 9.88 -6.39 3.85
N SER A 57 9.40 -6.52 5.08
CA SER A 57 8.53 -5.52 5.74
C SER A 57 9.09 -4.09 5.75
N HIS A 58 10.40 -3.93 5.97
CA HIS A 58 11.05 -2.61 5.98
C HIS A 58 11.28 -2.04 4.57
N MET A 59 11.38 -2.90 3.54
CA MET A 59 11.58 -2.51 2.14
C MET A 59 10.30 -2.54 1.31
N HIS A 60 9.16 -2.91 1.90
CA HIS A 60 7.91 -3.13 1.20
C HIS A 60 7.49 -1.92 0.34
N LYS A 61 7.60 -0.70 0.90
CA LYS A 61 7.31 0.54 0.18
C LYS A 61 8.24 0.75 -1.03
N LEU A 62 9.52 0.41 -0.89
CA LEU A 62 10.48 0.48 -1.99
C LEU A 62 10.16 -0.58 -3.06
N GLY A 63 9.79 -1.79 -2.66
CA GLY A 63 9.32 -2.84 -3.57
C GLY A 63 8.13 -2.39 -4.41
N LEU A 64 7.15 -1.70 -3.80
CA LEU A 64 6.03 -1.09 -4.53
C LEU A 64 6.48 0.04 -5.46
N LYS A 65 7.46 0.87 -5.08
CA LYS A 65 8.02 1.89 -5.98
C LYS A 65 8.66 1.26 -7.22
N VAL A 66 9.50 0.24 -7.03
CA VAL A 66 10.16 -0.49 -8.12
C VAL A 66 9.12 -1.17 -9.02
N ALA A 67 8.07 -1.77 -8.43
CA ALA A 67 7.00 -2.41 -9.16
C ALA A 67 6.25 -1.48 -10.13
N ARG A 68 6.20 -0.16 -9.88
CA ARG A 68 5.62 0.82 -10.83
C ARG A 68 6.34 0.91 -12.16
N SER A 69 7.62 0.53 -12.19
CA SER A 69 8.43 0.52 -13.41
C SER A 69 8.43 -0.85 -14.13
N CYS A 70 7.76 -1.84 -13.54
CA CYS A 70 7.70 -3.21 -14.05
C CYS A 70 6.38 -3.44 -14.79
N GLU A 71 6.40 -4.29 -15.81
CA GLU A 71 5.17 -4.75 -16.44
C GLU A 71 4.45 -5.78 -15.56
N ARG A 72 3.11 -5.77 -15.63
CA ARG A 72 2.26 -6.71 -14.88
C ARG A 72 2.59 -8.16 -15.21
N ASP A 73 2.82 -8.48 -16.49
CA ASP A 73 3.12 -9.83 -16.94
C ASP A 73 4.45 -10.34 -16.39
N ASP A 74 5.49 -9.51 -16.31
CA ASP A 74 6.77 -9.91 -15.71
C ASP A 74 6.65 -10.18 -14.21
N LEU A 75 5.86 -9.39 -13.48
CA LEU A 75 5.58 -9.64 -12.07
C LEU A 75 4.82 -10.97 -11.87
N ILE A 76 3.86 -11.29 -12.75
CA ILE A 76 3.11 -12.56 -12.70
C ILE A 76 4.02 -13.74 -13.05
N ARG A 77 4.91 -13.59 -14.04
CA ARG A 77 5.86 -14.63 -14.42
C ARG A 77 6.80 -15.01 -13.27
N VAL A 78 7.16 -14.04 -12.44
CA VAL A 78 8.07 -14.24 -11.30
C VAL A 78 7.35 -14.71 -10.04
N ALA A 79 6.21 -14.12 -9.71
CA ALA A 79 5.54 -14.29 -8.41
C ALA A 79 4.13 -14.92 -8.50
N GLY A 80 3.72 -15.36 -9.68
CA GLY A 80 2.38 -15.88 -9.92
C GLY A 80 1.29 -14.83 -9.67
N GLU A 81 0.17 -15.26 -9.08
CA GLU A 81 -0.97 -14.38 -8.82
C GLU A 81 -0.62 -13.20 -7.91
N ILE A 82 0.33 -13.38 -6.98
CA ILE A 82 0.84 -12.32 -6.10
C ILE A 82 1.42 -11.16 -6.92
N GLY A 83 2.06 -11.46 -8.06
CA GLY A 83 2.59 -10.43 -8.97
C GLY A 83 1.51 -9.45 -9.46
N SER A 84 0.30 -9.95 -9.71
CA SER A 84 -0.84 -9.11 -10.10
C SER A 84 -1.30 -8.18 -8.97
N VAL A 85 -1.24 -8.66 -7.72
CA VAL A 85 -1.57 -7.89 -6.52
C VAL A 85 -0.53 -6.81 -6.28
N ILE A 86 0.76 -7.14 -6.41
CA ILE A 86 1.88 -6.18 -6.28
C ILE A 86 1.71 -5.04 -7.29
N HIS A 87 1.47 -5.37 -8.56
CA HIS A 87 1.24 -4.38 -9.61
C HIS A 87 0.02 -3.49 -9.29
N GLY A 88 -1.09 -4.10 -8.86
CA GLY A 88 -2.27 -3.36 -8.44
C GLY A 88 -1.96 -2.36 -7.33
N GLN A 89 -1.35 -2.83 -6.24
CA GLN A 89 -1.01 -2.00 -5.08
C GLN A 89 -0.02 -0.89 -5.41
N ALA A 90 0.96 -1.15 -6.28
CA ALA A 90 1.95 -0.17 -6.70
C ALA A 90 1.28 1.04 -7.37
N HIS A 91 0.22 0.82 -8.15
CA HIS A 91 -0.52 1.86 -8.87
C HIS A 91 -1.69 2.46 -8.08
N LEU A 92 -2.03 1.93 -6.90
CA LEU A 92 -3.00 2.57 -6.03
C LEU A 92 -2.45 3.92 -5.54
N LYS A 93 -3.34 4.91 -5.50
CA LYS A 93 -3.00 6.21 -4.91
C LYS A 93 -2.77 6.00 -3.42
N PRO A 94 -1.57 6.30 -2.87
CA PRO A 94 -1.33 6.13 -1.46
C PRO A 94 -2.36 6.95 -0.69
N SER A 95 -3.02 6.31 0.29
CA SER A 95 -3.99 7.00 1.13
C SER A 95 -3.29 8.19 1.77
N ARG A 96 -3.85 9.39 1.56
CA ARG A 96 -3.26 10.64 2.04
C ARG A 96 -3.03 10.51 3.55
N PRO A 97 -1.81 10.74 4.07
CA PRO A 97 -1.62 10.79 5.51
C PRO A 97 -2.58 11.83 6.09
N ALA A 98 -3.27 11.46 7.17
CA ALA A 98 -4.20 12.34 7.86
C ALA A 98 -3.51 13.69 8.10
N PRO A 99 -4.17 14.83 7.85
CA PRO A 99 -3.56 16.14 8.07
C PRO A 99 -3.06 16.21 9.52
N GLU A 100 -1.76 16.42 9.69
CA GLU A 100 -1.19 16.74 10.99
C GLU A 100 -1.96 17.95 11.56
N PRO A 101 -2.40 17.90 12.83
CA PRO A 101 -3.04 19.05 13.45
C PRO A 101 -2.02 20.20 13.45
N ALA A 102 -2.30 21.24 12.67
CA ALA A 102 -1.48 22.43 12.62
C ALA A 102 -1.19 22.94 14.05
N PRO A 103 0.03 23.42 14.35
CA PRO A 103 0.31 24.04 15.64
C PRO A 103 -0.63 25.23 15.81
N GLN A 104 -1.52 25.13 16.80
CA GLN A 104 -2.47 26.18 17.13
C GLN A 104 -1.68 27.40 17.58
N LEU A 105 -1.46 28.34 16.66
CA LEU A 105 -1.02 29.69 17.02
C LEU A 105 -2.07 30.23 17.99
N ARG A 106 -1.65 30.36 19.25
CA ARG A 106 -2.44 30.80 20.40
C ARG A 106 -3.02 32.19 20.13
N ALA A 107 -4.17 32.24 19.46
CA ALA A 107 -4.97 33.43 19.32
C ALA A 107 -5.51 33.78 20.71
N LYS A 108 -5.13 34.97 21.20
CA LYS A 108 -5.63 35.56 22.43
C LYS A 108 -7.14 35.77 22.30
N THR A 109 -7.92 34.98 23.01
CA THR A 109 -9.39 35.13 23.11
C THR A 109 -9.73 36.41 23.90
N PRO A 110 -10.63 37.29 23.44
CA PRO A 110 -11.36 38.18 24.35
C PRO A 110 -12.45 37.40 25.11
N PRO A 111 -12.77 37.76 26.36
CA PRO A 111 -13.58 36.92 27.23
C PRO A 111 -15.07 37.05 26.92
N GLY A 112 -15.76 35.92 26.92
CA GLY A 112 -17.21 35.89 27.06
C GLY A 112 -17.93 35.22 25.90
N GLN A 113 -17.96 33.89 25.92
CA GLN A 113 -19.19 33.11 25.67
C GLN A 113 -18.94 31.64 26.02
N LYS A 114 -19.40 31.27 27.21
CA LYS A 114 -19.51 29.88 27.67
C LYS A 114 -20.84 29.33 27.18
N LYS A 115 -20.86 28.10 26.62
CA LYS A 115 -21.89 27.03 26.75
C LYS A 115 -21.94 26.17 25.46
N VAL A 116 -22.03 24.84 25.44
CA VAL A 116 -21.93 23.70 26.37
C VAL A 116 -21.77 22.47 25.44
N SER A 117 -21.00 21.46 25.82
CA SER A 117 -21.07 20.12 25.19
C SER A 117 -22.20 19.32 25.84
N LEU A 118 -23.06 18.65 25.06
CA LEU A 118 -23.54 17.30 25.38
C LEU A 118 -24.35 16.64 24.24
N ALA A 119 -23.99 15.39 23.94
CA ALA A 119 -24.83 14.24 23.57
C ALA A 119 -25.84 14.32 22.39
N GLY A 120 -25.57 13.50 21.37
CA GLY A 120 -26.33 12.25 21.17
C GLY A 120 -27.64 12.26 20.35
N ALA A 121 -27.78 11.18 19.58
CA ALA A 121 -29.00 10.55 19.05
C ALA A 121 -29.52 10.93 17.64
N ALA A 122 -29.20 10.03 16.70
CA ALA A 122 -30.09 9.35 15.75
C ALA A 122 -31.34 10.05 15.20
N ALA A 123 -31.43 10.18 13.87
CA ALA A 123 -32.71 10.25 13.15
C ALA A 123 -32.62 9.71 11.69
N LYS A 124 -33.13 8.48 11.53
CA LYS A 124 -33.98 7.88 10.46
C LYS A 124 -33.78 8.28 8.96
N PRO A 125 -33.69 7.30 8.03
CA PRO A 125 -33.84 7.55 6.60
C PRO A 125 -35.32 7.71 6.22
N ALA A 126 -35.63 8.70 5.40
CA ALA A 126 -36.95 8.92 4.82
C ALA A 126 -37.19 7.93 3.67
N ILE A 127 -38.19 7.07 3.83
CA ILE A 127 -38.79 6.28 2.77
C ILE A 127 -39.58 7.21 1.82
N SER A 128 -39.19 7.26 0.55
CA SER A 128 -39.97 7.93 -0.49
C SER A 128 -40.87 6.90 -1.18
N LEU A 129 -42.16 7.01 -0.90
CA LEU A 129 -43.24 6.30 -1.59
C LEU A 129 -43.43 6.94 -2.98
N GLY A 130 -43.20 6.19 -4.05
CA GLY A 130 -43.50 6.59 -5.42
C GLY A 130 -43.78 5.36 -6.28
N GLY A 131 -45.04 4.93 -6.32
CA GLY A 131 -45.45 3.71 -7.00
C GLY A 131 -45.61 3.85 -8.51
N SER A 132 -45.66 2.71 -9.22
CA SER A 132 -46.57 2.45 -10.34
C SER A 132 -46.47 1.00 -10.85
N ALA A 133 -47.61 0.30 -10.77
CA ALA A 133 -48.17 -0.71 -11.68
C ALA A 133 -47.30 -1.86 -12.24
N LYS A 134 -47.75 -3.11 -12.03
CA LYS A 134 -48.51 -3.90 -13.04
C LYS A 134 -48.88 -5.29 -12.48
N VAL A 135 -50.18 -5.51 -12.30
CA VAL A 135 -50.82 -6.82 -12.08
C VAL A 135 -50.56 -7.75 -13.27
N ARG A 136 -50.12 -8.99 -13.03
CA ARG A 136 -50.38 -10.14 -13.91
C ARG A 136 -50.57 -11.40 -13.06
N ASN A 137 -51.79 -11.93 -13.07
CA ASN A 137 -52.09 -13.32 -12.71
C ASN A 137 -51.41 -14.26 -13.70
N PHE A 138 -51.01 -15.43 -13.22
CA PHE A 138 -51.00 -16.65 -14.04
C PHE A 138 -51.31 -17.84 -13.13
N ASP A 139 -52.13 -18.73 -13.68
CA ASP A 139 -52.78 -19.93 -13.15
C ASP A 139 -51.87 -20.88 -12.35
#